data_AF-A0A8J8H037-F1
#
_entry.id   AF-A0A8J8H037-F1
#
_cell.length_a   1.000
_cell.length_b   1.000
_cell.length_c   1.000
_cell.angle_alpha   90.00
_cell.angle_beta   90.00
_cell.angle_gamma   90.00
#
_symmetry.space_group_name_H-M   'P 1'
#
loop_
_entity.id
_entity.type
_entity.pdbx_description
1 polymer ?
#
loop_
_entity_poly.entity_id
_entity_poly.type
_entity_poly.pdbx_seq_one_letter_code
_entity_poly.pdbx_strand_id
1 'polypeptide(L)'
;MRRTLGLTGTALAVLFACLALTPSLLPRPWPLQGVACGLTAATGYAVGATLGALARLAWRRPPLVPARIAWRVLAVLGPISLAVFLWLGASWQQTLRQRLDMEPVRVHHVLGTVAVGLATFGVLLGLARGLRLITRFLTQLLGRWIPRPIAVAAGCLVVAYASVGIVQNFLVDGTFNVISQAASLTNGETAPGVNRPLSGLRSGGTNSFVAWDALGKQGRSFIGTAPTRQQITAFTGAPAVDPIRVYVGLDSASTAHERAQLALRELDRTNAFTRAVLGIVIATGTGWVDENVTDALEYMHGGDTALVSMQYSYLPSWLSFVVDQEKVRQTTRELVEAVHDRWAAMPEQTRPKLVVFGESLGAYGIESAYGSLDALAAGTDGALLVGPPFANPIWGDLVRHRDPGTPVWDPVYRDGSVVRFADEAEELRTPIAPVRPKVVYLQNSSDPVVWFSPELLIRPPAWLHGPRGPDVPERMRWYPGITFWQTMLDLAFANEVPPGHGHLYGSGVADGWAALVPPDGWTADDTARLRTLLDSIVRPE
;
A
#
# COMPACT_ATOMS: atom_id res chain seq x y z
N MET A 1 18.41 -1.64 -40.25
CA MET A 1 18.26 -1.96 -38.81
C MET A 1 18.78 -3.38 -38.59
N ARG A 2 19.53 -3.69 -37.52
CA ARG A 2 19.88 -5.10 -37.27
C ARG A 2 18.56 -5.84 -37.05
N ARG A 3 18.25 -6.80 -37.92
CA ARG A 3 17.06 -7.67 -37.78
C ARG A 3 17.16 -8.54 -36.52
N THR A 4 18.38 -8.76 -36.03
CA THR A 4 18.71 -9.67 -34.94
C THR A 4 18.99 -8.95 -33.62
N LEU A 5 18.73 -9.63 -32.51
CA LEU A 5 19.08 -9.19 -31.16
C LEU A 5 20.61 -9.09 -30.99
N GLY A 6 21.07 -8.22 -30.09
CA GLY A 6 22.49 -8.10 -29.75
C GLY A 6 22.87 -9.12 -28.68
N LEU A 7 24.05 -9.76 -28.80
CA LEU A 7 24.54 -10.79 -27.88
C LEU A 7 24.50 -10.33 -26.41
N THR A 8 25.11 -9.19 -26.10
CA THR A 8 25.19 -8.64 -24.74
C THR A 8 23.81 -8.26 -24.20
N GLY A 9 22.92 -7.75 -25.07
CA GLY A 9 21.53 -7.47 -24.72
C GLY A 9 20.77 -8.76 -24.39
N THR A 10 20.85 -9.79 -25.22
CA THR A 10 20.18 -11.07 -24.97
C THR A 10 20.72 -11.77 -23.73
N ALA A 11 22.04 -11.74 -23.50
CA ALA A 11 22.65 -12.33 -22.32
C ALA A 11 22.14 -11.67 -21.02
N LEU A 12 22.12 -10.34 -20.96
CA LEU A 12 21.58 -9.64 -19.78
C LEU A 12 20.05 -9.75 -19.66
N ALA A 13 19.32 -9.86 -20.77
CA ALA A 13 17.88 -10.13 -20.73
C ALA A 13 17.58 -11.47 -20.04
N VAL A 14 18.31 -12.53 -20.40
CA VAL A 14 18.18 -13.85 -19.77
C VAL A 14 18.55 -13.79 -18.29
N LEU A 15 19.67 -13.13 -17.95
CA LEU A 15 20.09 -12.98 -16.56
C LEU A 15 19.01 -12.26 -15.73
N PHE A 16 18.48 -11.15 -16.22
CA PHE A 16 17.48 -10.36 -15.50
C PHE A 16 16.14 -11.11 -15.40
N ALA A 17 15.76 -11.87 -16.42
CA ALA A 17 14.59 -12.75 -16.36
C ALA A 17 14.76 -13.82 -15.26
N CYS A 18 15.96 -14.39 -15.11
CA CYS A 18 16.26 -15.32 -14.01
C CYS A 18 16.15 -14.63 -12.65
N LEU A 19 16.71 -13.42 -12.52
CA LEU A 19 16.62 -12.63 -11.28
C LEU A 19 15.17 -12.27 -10.91
N ALA A 20 14.30 -12.04 -11.89
CA ALA A 20 12.87 -11.76 -11.65
C ALA A 20 12.12 -12.92 -10.98
N LEU A 21 12.60 -14.16 -11.19
CA LEU A 21 12.03 -15.38 -10.63
C LEU A 21 12.54 -15.67 -9.20
N THR A 22 13.43 -14.84 -8.67
CA THR A 22 13.88 -14.94 -7.26
C THR A 22 12.74 -14.61 -6.28
N PRO A 23 12.81 -15.10 -5.02
CA PRO A 23 11.76 -14.89 -4.03
C PRO A 23 11.54 -13.39 -3.74
N SER A 24 10.31 -13.04 -3.39
CA SER A 24 9.87 -11.71 -2.97
C SER A 24 9.09 -11.80 -1.66
N LEU A 25 8.51 -10.72 -1.17
CA LEU A 25 7.74 -10.72 0.08
C LEU A 25 6.48 -11.58 -0.02
N LEU A 26 5.73 -11.46 -1.11
CA LEU A 26 4.44 -12.12 -1.27
C LEU A 26 4.41 -13.13 -2.43
N PRO A 27 3.53 -14.16 -2.37
CA PRO A 27 3.21 -14.98 -3.53
C PRO A 27 2.63 -14.11 -4.64
N ARG A 28 3.18 -14.22 -5.84
CA ARG A 28 2.68 -13.45 -6.98
C ARG A 28 1.71 -14.29 -7.81
N PRO A 29 0.59 -13.70 -8.26
CA PRO A 29 -0.21 -14.28 -9.32
C PRO A 29 0.65 -14.46 -10.59
N TRP A 30 0.40 -15.54 -11.32
CA TRP A 30 1.19 -15.87 -12.50
C TRP A 30 1.18 -14.81 -13.63
N PRO A 31 0.08 -14.05 -13.88
CA PRO A 31 0.12 -13.00 -14.88
C PRO A 31 1.10 -11.90 -14.49
N LEU A 32 1.07 -11.49 -13.22
CA LEU A 32 1.95 -10.46 -12.69
C LEU A 32 3.42 -10.91 -12.70
N GLN A 33 3.70 -12.15 -12.28
CA GLN A 33 5.05 -12.70 -12.37
C GLN A 33 5.55 -12.70 -13.81
N GLY A 34 4.68 -12.97 -14.80
CA GLY A 34 5.00 -12.85 -16.21
C GLY A 34 5.38 -11.42 -16.61
N VAL A 35 4.54 -10.43 -16.26
CA VAL A 35 4.83 -9.01 -16.50
C VAL A 35 6.15 -8.60 -15.86
N ALA A 36 6.39 -9.01 -14.61
CA ALA A 36 7.63 -8.78 -13.88
C ALA A 36 8.85 -9.28 -14.65
N CYS A 37 8.80 -10.54 -15.12
CA CYS A 37 9.86 -11.16 -15.91
C CYS A 37 10.10 -10.41 -17.23
N GLY A 38 9.03 -10.00 -17.92
CA GLY A 38 9.14 -9.25 -19.17
C GLY A 38 9.77 -7.87 -19.00
N LEU A 39 9.37 -7.13 -17.97
CA LEU A 39 9.87 -5.80 -17.64
C LEU A 39 11.35 -5.82 -17.25
N THR A 40 11.73 -6.73 -16.35
CA THR A 40 13.13 -6.91 -15.93
C THR A 40 14.00 -7.43 -17.08
N ALA A 41 13.53 -8.38 -17.89
CA ALA A 41 14.24 -8.83 -19.07
C ALA A 41 14.47 -7.70 -20.09
N ALA A 42 13.46 -6.83 -20.30
CA ALA A 42 13.58 -5.67 -21.18
C ALA A 42 14.60 -4.66 -20.64
N THR A 43 14.63 -4.45 -19.33
CA THR A 43 15.62 -3.62 -18.64
C THR A 43 17.03 -4.18 -18.82
N GLY A 44 17.22 -5.48 -18.57
CA GLY A 44 18.48 -6.18 -18.80
C GLY A 44 18.93 -6.08 -20.26
N TYR A 45 18.01 -6.22 -21.20
CA TYR A 45 18.30 -6.04 -22.63
C TYR A 45 18.77 -4.63 -22.95
N ALA A 46 18.10 -3.60 -22.40
CA ALA A 46 18.47 -2.20 -22.61
C ALA A 46 19.87 -1.90 -22.08
N VAL A 47 20.18 -2.33 -20.85
CA VAL A 47 21.51 -2.21 -20.25
C VAL A 47 22.56 -2.92 -21.11
N GLY A 48 22.30 -4.18 -21.49
CA GLY A 48 23.24 -4.98 -22.28
C GLY A 48 23.45 -4.45 -23.69
N ALA A 49 22.41 -3.89 -24.31
CA ALA A 49 22.49 -3.25 -25.61
C ALA A 49 23.33 -1.96 -25.55
N THR A 50 23.19 -1.17 -24.48
CA THR A 50 23.97 0.04 -24.22
C THR A 50 25.44 -0.27 -23.97
N LEU A 51 25.74 -1.21 -23.06
CA LEU A 51 27.10 -1.68 -22.81
C LEU A 51 27.75 -2.23 -24.08
N GLY A 52 27.02 -3.03 -24.86
CA GLY A 52 27.49 -3.52 -26.14
C GLY A 52 27.72 -2.40 -27.16
N ALA A 53 27.00 -1.29 -27.10
CA ALA A 53 27.22 -0.12 -27.94
C ALA A 53 28.47 0.66 -27.53
N LEU A 54 28.68 0.89 -26.23
CA LEU A 54 29.88 1.52 -25.69
C LEU A 54 31.14 0.70 -26.00
N ALA A 55 31.08 -0.61 -25.84
CA ALA A 55 32.19 -1.51 -26.17
C ALA A 55 32.60 -1.43 -27.66
N ARG A 56 31.64 -1.20 -28.57
CA ARG A 56 31.94 -1.00 -30.01
C ARG A 56 32.56 0.35 -30.32
N LEU A 57 32.30 1.37 -29.50
CA LEU A 57 32.96 2.67 -29.61
C LEU A 57 34.42 2.58 -29.15
N ALA A 58 34.68 1.81 -28.08
CA ALA A 58 36.02 1.57 -27.56
C ALA A 58 36.85 0.61 -28.44
N TRP A 59 36.25 -0.48 -28.91
CA TRP A 59 36.92 -1.49 -29.74
C TRP A 59 36.38 -1.48 -31.17
N ARG A 60 37.16 -0.85 -32.08
CA ARG A 60 36.79 -0.65 -33.50
C ARG A 60 36.53 -1.96 -34.28
N ARG A 61 37.09 -3.11 -33.85
CA ARG A 61 36.87 -4.44 -34.46
C ARG A 61 36.98 -5.57 -33.42
N PRO A 62 35.88 -6.03 -32.80
CA PRO A 62 35.92 -7.26 -32.00
C PRO A 62 36.13 -8.48 -32.92
N PRO A 63 36.93 -9.48 -32.53
CA PRO A 63 37.14 -10.69 -33.32
C PRO A 63 35.83 -11.48 -33.50
N LEU A 64 35.61 -12.03 -34.71
CA LEU A 64 34.36 -12.72 -35.09
C LEU A 64 34.19 -14.10 -34.43
N VAL A 65 35.28 -14.79 -34.11
CA VAL A 65 35.27 -16.16 -33.58
C VAL A 65 34.73 -16.20 -32.13
N PRO A 66 35.17 -15.34 -31.20
CA PRO A 66 34.59 -15.27 -29.85
C PRO A 66 33.09 -14.96 -29.84
N ALA A 67 32.61 -14.14 -30.78
CA ALA A 67 31.19 -13.81 -30.87
C ALA A 67 30.31 -15.01 -31.26
N ARG A 68 30.79 -15.88 -32.18
CA ARG A 68 30.05 -17.11 -32.56
C ARG A 68 30.00 -18.12 -31.41
N ILE A 69 31.11 -18.30 -30.70
CA ILE A 69 31.17 -19.18 -29.52
C ILE A 69 30.22 -18.65 -28.44
N ALA A 70 30.26 -17.35 -28.14
CA ALA A 70 29.38 -16.75 -27.15
C ALA A 70 27.90 -16.89 -27.50
N TRP A 71 27.51 -16.78 -28.78
CA TRP A 71 26.15 -17.07 -29.21
C TRP A 71 25.76 -18.53 -29.03
N ARG A 72 26.65 -19.49 -29.33
CA ARG A 72 26.39 -20.92 -29.09
C ARG A 72 26.23 -21.22 -27.60
N VAL A 73 27.11 -20.66 -26.78
CA VAL A 73 27.04 -20.76 -25.31
C VAL A 73 25.70 -20.19 -24.82
N LEU A 74 25.30 -19.00 -25.29
CA LEU A 74 24.04 -18.38 -24.89
C LEU A 74 22.81 -19.17 -25.38
N ALA A 75 22.87 -19.76 -26.57
CA ALA A 75 21.78 -20.58 -27.12
C ALA A 75 21.54 -21.87 -26.33
N VAL A 76 22.58 -22.39 -25.65
CA VAL A 76 22.49 -23.58 -24.80
C VAL A 76 22.22 -23.20 -23.34
N LEU A 77 23.10 -22.38 -22.75
CA LEU A 77 23.01 -22.02 -21.33
C LEU A 77 21.83 -21.09 -21.03
N GLY A 78 21.40 -20.27 -21.98
CA GLY A 78 20.29 -19.34 -21.76
C GLY A 78 18.97 -20.06 -21.44
N PRO A 79 18.49 -20.97 -22.31
CA PRO A 79 17.31 -21.79 -22.03
C PRO A 79 17.47 -22.67 -20.79
N ILE A 80 18.65 -23.24 -20.54
CA ILE A 80 18.90 -24.06 -19.35
C ILE A 80 18.74 -23.22 -18.08
N SER A 81 19.36 -22.04 -18.02
CA SER A 81 19.22 -21.14 -16.85
C SER A 81 17.77 -20.72 -16.65
N LEU A 82 17.04 -20.39 -17.72
CA LEU A 82 15.62 -20.07 -17.62
C LEU A 82 14.79 -21.25 -17.09
N ALA A 83 15.01 -22.47 -17.59
CA ALA A 83 14.31 -23.66 -17.11
C ALA A 83 14.60 -23.93 -15.63
N VAL A 84 15.87 -23.82 -15.22
CA VAL A 84 16.29 -23.98 -13.82
C VAL A 84 15.65 -22.91 -12.94
N PHE A 85 15.67 -21.64 -13.33
CA PHE A 85 15.08 -20.56 -12.54
C PHE A 85 13.55 -20.57 -12.54
N LEU A 86 12.90 -21.09 -13.59
CA LEU A 86 11.45 -21.32 -13.58
C LEU A 86 11.08 -22.42 -12.60
N TRP A 87 11.87 -23.50 -12.55
CA TRP A 87 11.69 -24.58 -11.57
C TRP A 87 11.96 -24.08 -10.14
N LEU A 88 13.07 -23.38 -9.91
CA LEU A 88 13.39 -22.78 -8.61
C LEU A 88 12.33 -21.77 -8.19
N GLY A 89 11.94 -20.86 -9.08
CA GLY A 89 10.90 -19.86 -8.85
C GLY A 89 9.57 -20.49 -8.47
N ALA A 90 9.14 -21.54 -9.19
CA ALA A 90 7.95 -22.30 -8.83
C ALA A 90 8.07 -22.96 -7.45
N SER A 91 9.23 -23.53 -7.11
CA SER A 91 9.47 -24.14 -5.79
C SER A 91 9.43 -23.13 -4.65
N TRP A 92 9.98 -21.92 -4.85
CA TRP A 92 9.94 -20.84 -3.87
C TRP A 92 8.53 -20.28 -3.70
N GLN A 93 7.81 -20.10 -4.80
CA GLN A 93 6.41 -19.71 -4.79
C GLN A 93 5.52 -20.75 -4.11
N GLN A 94 5.80 -22.04 -4.28
CA GLN A 94 5.12 -23.13 -3.58
C GLN A 94 5.38 -23.08 -2.08
N THR A 95 6.64 -22.88 -1.67
CA THR A 95 7.03 -22.79 -0.26
C THR A 95 6.34 -21.62 0.44
N LEU A 96 6.28 -20.46 -0.22
CA LEU A 96 5.65 -19.27 0.34
C LEU A 96 4.12 -19.44 0.45
N ARG A 97 3.48 -20.00 -0.59
CA ARG A 97 2.04 -20.31 -0.55
C ARG A 97 1.70 -21.31 0.55
N GLN A 98 2.53 -22.33 0.77
CA GLN A 98 2.33 -23.30 1.86
C GLN A 98 2.48 -22.68 3.24
N ARG A 99 3.37 -21.70 3.42
CA ARG A 99 3.51 -20.97 4.70
C ARG A 99 2.28 -20.12 5.00
N LEU A 100 1.67 -19.56 3.95
CA LEU A 100 0.50 -18.70 4.04
C LEU A 100 -0.81 -19.46 3.82
N ASP A 101 -0.81 -20.80 3.91
CA ASP A 101 -2.01 -21.64 3.67
C ASP A 101 -2.81 -21.31 2.39
N MET A 102 -2.12 -20.95 1.31
CA MET A 102 -2.70 -20.62 0.01
C MET A 102 -2.68 -21.79 -0.97
N GLU A 103 -3.57 -21.73 -1.97
CA GLU A 103 -3.65 -22.68 -3.08
C GLU A 103 -2.29 -22.93 -3.77
N PRO A 104 -1.91 -24.20 -4.02
CA PRO A 104 -0.60 -24.55 -4.55
C PRO A 104 -0.38 -24.09 -5.99
N VAL A 105 0.90 -23.99 -6.38
CA VAL A 105 1.30 -23.64 -7.74
C VAL A 105 0.93 -24.77 -8.71
N ARG A 106 0.16 -24.43 -9.73
CA ARG A 106 -0.27 -25.34 -10.80
C ARG A 106 0.62 -25.18 -12.04
N VAL A 107 0.72 -26.21 -12.87
CA VAL A 107 1.56 -26.18 -14.10
C VAL A 107 1.21 -25.03 -15.03
N HIS A 108 -0.09 -24.71 -15.18
CA HIS A 108 -0.53 -23.62 -16.05
C HIS A 108 -0.06 -22.24 -15.55
N HIS A 109 0.24 -22.07 -14.25
CA HIS A 109 0.84 -20.84 -13.73
C HIS A 109 2.23 -20.61 -14.34
N VAL A 110 3.05 -21.65 -14.44
CA VAL A 110 4.40 -21.56 -15.02
C VAL A 110 4.33 -21.26 -16.52
N LEU A 111 3.45 -21.96 -17.25
CA LEU A 111 3.24 -21.73 -18.68
C LEU A 111 2.72 -20.31 -18.96
N GLY A 112 1.73 -19.86 -18.18
CA GLY A 112 1.19 -18.51 -18.26
C GLY A 112 2.24 -17.45 -17.97
N THR A 113 3.08 -17.65 -16.95
CA THR A 113 4.20 -16.74 -16.61
C THR A 113 5.15 -16.57 -17.80
N VAL A 114 5.54 -17.67 -18.46
CA VAL A 114 6.42 -17.63 -19.64
C VAL A 114 5.74 -16.90 -20.80
N ALA A 115 4.48 -17.24 -21.10
CA ALA A 115 3.74 -16.64 -22.21
C ALA A 115 3.58 -15.12 -22.02
N VAL A 116 3.13 -14.69 -20.85
CA VAL A 116 2.97 -13.27 -20.52
C VAL A 116 4.33 -12.56 -20.51
N GLY A 117 5.37 -13.16 -19.92
CA GLY A 117 6.71 -12.57 -19.90
C GLY A 117 7.31 -12.36 -21.29
N LEU A 118 7.13 -13.31 -22.19
CA LEU A 118 7.55 -13.16 -23.59
C LEU A 118 6.74 -12.08 -24.32
N ALA A 119 5.43 -12.02 -24.10
CA ALA A 119 4.56 -11.00 -24.67
C ALA A 119 4.96 -9.59 -24.19
N THR A 120 5.08 -9.39 -22.88
CA THR A 120 5.52 -8.13 -22.25
C THR A 120 6.89 -7.71 -22.78
N PHE A 121 7.88 -8.61 -22.78
CA PHE A 121 9.20 -8.31 -23.34
C PHE A 121 9.13 -7.92 -24.83
N GLY A 122 8.35 -8.65 -25.62
CA GLY A 122 8.16 -8.40 -27.04
C GLY A 122 7.55 -7.03 -27.33
N VAL A 123 6.50 -6.66 -26.59
CA VAL A 123 5.85 -5.34 -26.67
C VAL A 123 6.83 -4.22 -26.32
N LEU A 124 7.52 -4.32 -25.18
CA LEU A 124 8.49 -3.29 -24.74
C LEU A 124 9.65 -3.14 -25.73
N LEU A 125 10.18 -4.26 -26.23
CA LEU A 125 11.22 -4.24 -27.25
C LEU A 125 10.72 -3.64 -28.57
N GLY A 126 9.47 -3.94 -28.96
CA GLY A 126 8.80 -3.37 -30.12
C GLY A 126 8.68 -1.85 -30.01
N LEU A 127 8.19 -1.35 -28.88
CA LEU A 127 8.10 0.09 -28.57
C LEU A 127 9.47 0.76 -28.63
N ALA A 128 10.48 0.20 -27.94
CA ALA A 128 11.84 0.74 -27.95
C ALA A 128 12.45 0.79 -29.36
N ARG A 129 12.18 -0.22 -30.19
CA ARG A 129 12.60 -0.25 -31.59
C ARG A 129 11.85 0.78 -32.44
N GLY A 130 10.56 0.98 -32.19
CA GLY A 130 9.72 2.01 -32.82
C GLY A 130 10.25 3.41 -32.54
N LEU A 131 10.49 3.74 -31.26
CA LEU A 131 11.08 5.01 -30.85
C LEU A 131 12.43 5.25 -31.55
N ARG A 132 13.29 4.22 -31.61
CA ARG A 132 14.57 4.32 -32.33
C ARG A 132 14.42 4.55 -33.83
N LEU A 133 13.37 4.01 -34.47
CA LEU A 133 13.08 4.28 -35.88
C LEU A 133 12.66 5.73 -36.08
N ILE A 134 11.81 6.26 -35.21
CA ILE A 134 11.39 7.67 -35.21
C ILE A 134 12.61 8.59 -35.02
N THR A 135 13.47 8.31 -34.03
CA THR A 135 14.70 9.08 -33.82
C THR A 135 15.59 9.10 -35.07
N ARG A 136 15.72 7.96 -35.76
CA ARG A 136 16.51 7.87 -37.00
C ARG A 136 15.89 8.66 -38.14
N PHE A 137 14.57 8.56 -38.31
CA PHE A 137 13.84 9.33 -39.31
C PHE A 137 14.04 10.83 -39.08
N LEU A 138 13.85 11.30 -37.85
CA LEU A 138 14.10 12.70 -37.48
C LEU A 138 15.55 13.10 -37.69
N THR A 139 16.52 12.25 -37.30
CA THR A 139 17.95 12.50 -37.55
C THR A 139 18.24 12.65 -39.04
N GLN A 140 17.63 11.82 -39.90
CA GLN A 140 17.81 11.90 -41.36
C GLN A 140 17.16 13.15 -41.95
N LEU A 141 15.99 13.53 -41.44
CA LEU A 141 15.29 14.73 -41.87
C LEU A 141 16.06 16.00 -41.49
N LEU A 142 16.50 16.11 -40.24
CA LEU A 142 17.29 17.22 -39.72
C LEU A 142 18.69 17.26 -40.34
N GLY A 143 19.28 16.10 -40.61
CA GLY A 143 20.58 15.98 -41.26
C GLY A 143 20.64 16.52 -42.70
N ARG A 144 19.50 16.90 -43.28
CA ARG A 144 19.45 17.67 -44.54
C ARG A 144 19.86 19.13 -44.37
N TRP A 145 19.77 19.66 -43.15
CA TRP A 145 19.95 21.08 -42.84
C TRP A 145 21.09 21.34 -41.86
N ILE A 146 21.43 20.38 -41.00
CA ILE A 146 22.45 20.53 -39.95
C ILE A 146 23.45 19.36 -39.91
N PRO A 147 24.67 19.59 -39.36
CA PRO A 147 25.66 18.53 -39.20
C PRO A 147 25.13 17.31 -38.44
N ARG A 148 25.53 16.12 -38.89
CA ARG A 148 25.03 14.84 -38.38
C ARG A 148 25.11 14.65 -36.86
N PRO A 149 26.18 15.07 -36.14
CA PRO A 149 26.21 14.96 -34.68
C PRO A 149 25.09 15.77 -34.01
N ILE A 150 24.84 16.98 -34.50
CA ILE A 150 23.79 17.88 -34.01
C ILE A 150 22.41 17.32 -34.36
N ALA A 151 22.23 16.79 -35.57
CA ALA A 151 20.99 16.14 -36.00
C ALA A 151 20.62 14.92 -35.13
N VAL A 152 21.62 14.12 -34.72
CA VAL A 152 21.42 12.99 -33.79
C VAL A 152 21.02 13.50 -32.42
N ALA A 153 21.73 14.49 -31.87
CA ALA A 153 21.42 15.06 -30.56
C ALA A 153 20.00 15.66 -30.53
N ALA A 154 19.66 16.49 -31.52
CA ALA A 154 18.34 17.08 -31.68
C ALA A 154 17.24 16.03 -31.86
N GLY A 155 17.45 15.03 -32.72
CA GLY A 155 16.49 13.93 -32.90
C GLY A 155 16.27 13.11 -31.63
N CYS A 156 17.32 12.85 -30.85
CA CYS A 156 17.22 12.19 -29.54
C CYS A 156 16.45 13.05 -28.54
N LEU A 157 16.77 14.35 -28.45
CA LEU A 157 16.10 15.29 -27.54
C LEU A 157 14.61 15.43 -27.87
N VAL A 158 14.24 15.57 -29.14
CA VAL A 158 12.83 15.67 -29.57
C VAL A 158 12.08 14.39 -29.21
N VAL A 159 12.64 13.21 -29.50
CA VAL A 159 11.98 11.95 -29.14
C VAL A 159 11.91 11.76 -27.64
N ALA A 160 12.95 12.12 -26.88
CA ALA A 160 12.93 12.04 -25.43
C ALA A 160 11.86 12.97 -24.83
N TYR A 161 11.84 14.24 -25.26
CA TYR A 161 10.84 15.22 -24.82
C TYR A 161 9.41 14.79 -25.19
N ALA A 162 9.18 14.36 -26.42
CA ALA A 162 7.88 13.85 -26.86
C ALA A 162 7.49 12.58 -26.09
N SER A 163 8.44 11.67 -25.81
CA SER A 163 8.17 10.47 -25.03
C SER A 163 7.79 10.82 -23.59
N VAL A 164 8.52 11.74 -22.95
CA VAL A 164 8.19 12.22 -21.59
C VAL A 164 6.83 12.91 -21.58
N GLY A 165 6.55 13.81 -22.54
CA GLY A 165 5.27 14.48 -22.64
C GLY A 165 4.10 13.52 -22.94
N ILE A 166 4.29 12.51 -23.78
CA ILE A 166 3.30 11.45 -24.01
C ILE A 166 3.11 10.62 -22.74
N VAL A 167 4.19 10.24 -22.05
CA VAL A 167 4.10 9.48 -20.81
C VAL A 167 3.36 10.28 -19.74
N GLN A 168 3.68 11.56 -19.55
CA GLN A 168 3.01 12.41 -18.57
C GLN A 168 1.56 12.69 -18.95
N ASN A 169 1.30 13.23 -20.15
CA ASN A 169 -0.05 13.71 -20.49
C ASN A 169 -1.02 12.59 -20.90
N PHE A 170 -0.55 11.54 -21.58
CA PHE A 170 -1.42 10.47 -22.08
C PHE A 170 -1.41 9.23 -21.20
N LEU A 171 -0.23 8.75 -20.78
CA LEU A 171 -0.14 7.51 -19.99
C LEU A 171 -0.39 7.74 -18.50
N VAL A 172 0.11 8.82 -17.93
CA VAL A 172 -0.12 9.20 -16.53
C VAL A 172 -1.48 9.90 -16.50
N ASP A 173 -1.58 11.18 -16.87
CA ASP A 173 -2.80 11.98 -16.65
C ASP A 173 -4.04 11.40 -17.35
N GLY A 174 -3.89 10.92 -18.59
CA GLY A 174 -4.97 10.28 -19.34
C GLY A 174 -5.50 9.02 -18.65
N THR A 175 -4.62 8.10 -18.24
CA THR A 175 -5.02 6.89 -17.50
C THR A 175 -5.57 7.25 -16.12
N PHE A 176 -5.00 8.24 -15.43
CA PHE A 176 -5.50 8.74 -14.15
C PHE A 176 -6.92 9.27 -14.27
N ASN A 177 -7.22 10.07 -15.29
CA ASN A 177 -8.57 10.58 -15.52
C ASN A 177 -9.55 9.46 -15.85
N VAL A 178 -9.15 8.48 -16.67
CA VAL A 178 -10.01 7.32 -17.00
C VAL A 178 -10.27 6.45 -15.77
N ILE A 179 -9.24 6.12 -14.98
CA ILE A 179 -9.40 5.34 -13.74
C ILE A 179 -10.25 6.12 -12.74
N SER A 180 -9.99 7.41 -12.55
CA SER A 180 -10.77 8.24 -11.63
C SER A 180 -12.22 8.36 -12.08
N GLN A 181 -12.48 8.48 -13.37
CA GLN A 181 -13.84 8.55 -13.90
C GLN A 181 -14.57 7.21 -13.75
N ALA A 182 -13.92 6.09 -14.08
CA ALA A 182 -14.48 4.76 -13.85
C ALA A 182 -14.75 4.51 -12.36
N ALA A 183 -13.79 4.88 -11.48
CA ALA A 183 -13.92 4.75 -10.04
C ALA A 183 -15.00 5.68 -9.47
N SER A 184 -15.21 6.87 -10.05
CA SER A 184 -16.30 7.77 -9.65
C SER A 184 -17.69 7.18 -9.96
N LEU A 185 -17.82 6.40 -11.04
CA LEU A 185 -19.05 5.68 -11.35
C LEU A 185 -19.32 4.61 -10.30
N THR A 186 -18.31 3.80 -9.97
CA THR A 186 -18.39 2.83 -8.87
C THR A 186 -18.62 3.50 -7.52
N ASN A 187 -18.09 4.71 -7.31
CA ASN A 187 -18.34 5.50 -6.11
C ASN A 187 -19.81 5.94 -5.98
N GLY A 188 -20.55 6.04 -7.09
CA GLY A 188 -21.98 6.32 -7.07
C GLY A 188 -22.84 5.12 -6.63
N GLU A 189 -22.28 3.91 -6.59
CA GLU A 189 -23.01 2.69 -6.25
C GLU A 189 -23.19 2.50 -4.74
N THR A 190 -24.06 1.57 -4.36
CA THR A 190 -24.24 1.12 -2.97
C THR A 190 -23.94 -0.38 -2.91
N ALA A 191 -23.09 -0.80 -1.98
CA ALA A 191 -22.73 -2.21 -1.85
C ALA A 191 -23.96 -3.08 -1.51
N PRO A 192 -24.01 -4.35 -1.93
CA PRO A 192 -25.11 -5.25 -1.61
C PRO A 192 -25.36 -5.33 -0.10
N GLY A 193 -26.62 -5.27 0.32
CA GLY A 193 -27.01 -5.32 1.75
C GLY A 193 -26.83 -3.99 2.52
N VAL A 194 -26.13 -3.01 1.94
CA VAL A 194 -26.01 -1.67 2.54
C VAL A 194 -27.25 -0.85 2.21
N ASN A 195 -27.92 -0.36 3.26
CA ASN A 195 -29.13 0.44 3.14
C ASN A 195 -28.95 1.78 3.85
N ARG A 196 -29.66 2.81 3.36
CA ARG A 196 -29.69 4.12 4.00
C ARG A 196 -30.18 3.99 5.45
N PRO A 197 -29.46 4.51 6.45
CA PRO A 197 -29.89 4.43 7.84
C PRO A 197 -31.12 5.29 8.08
N LEU A 198 -32.07 4.78 8.85
CA LEU A 198 -33.18 5.59 9.40
C LEU A 198 -32.77 6.36 10.65
N SER A 199 -31.65 5.97 11.28
CA SER A 199 -31.12 6.59 12.49
C SER A 199 -30.69 8.03 12.26
N GLY A 200 -30.97 8.90 13.25
CA GLY A 200 -30.41 10.25 13.30
C GLY A 200 -28.95 10.29 13.76
N LEU A 201 -28.37 9.17 14.21
CA LEU A 201 -27.01 9.11 14.75
C LEU A 201 -25.93 8.88 13.68
N ARG A 202 -26.32 8.78 12.40
CA ARG A 202 -25.41 8.43 11.31
C ARG A 202 -25.57 9.39 10.14
N SER A 203 -24.47 9.74 9.47
CA SER A 203 -24.52 10.58 8.27
C SER A 203 -25.31 9.92 7.14
N GLY A 204 -25.95 10.72 6.29
CA GLY A 204 -26.91 10.25 5.29
C GLY A 204 -28.26 9.80 5.85
N GLY A 205 -28.41 9.72 7.18
CA GLY A 205 -29.65 9.36 7.87
C GLY A 205 -30.64 10.52 8.01
N THR A 206 -31.58 10.36 8.95
CA THR A 206 -32.59 11.39 9.24
C THR A 206 -31.93 12.65 9.80
N ASN A 207 -32.28 13.82 9.27
CA ASN A 207 -31.74 15.14 9.63
C ASN A 207 -30.22 15.35 9.39
N SER A 208 -29.55 14.45 8.65
CA SER A 208 -28.14 14.62 8.28
C SER A 208 -27.94 15.82 7.34
N PHE A 209 -26.87 16.59 7.57
CA PHE A 209 -26.41 17.64 6.65
C PHE A 209 -25.76 17.07 5.39
N VAL A 210 -25.28 15.82 5.45
CA VAL A 210 -24.73 15.10 4.31
C VAL A 210 -25.82 14.24 3.69
N ALA A 211 -26.03 14.37 2.38
CA ALA A 211 -26.95 13.50 1.65
C ALA A 211 -26.38 12.08 1.53
N TRP A 212 -27.22 11.05 1.65
CA TRP A 212 -26.82 9.65 1.49
C TRP A 212 -26.05 9.40 0.18
N ASP A 213 -26.51 10.03 -0.90
CA ASP A 213 -25.89 9.85 -2.20
C ASP A 213 -24.49 10.50 -2.30
N ALA A 214 -24.25 11.55 -1.52
CA ALA A 214 -22.97 12.28 -1.50
C ALA A 214 -21.88 11.62 -0.63
N LEU A 215 -22.21 10.53 0.09
CA LEU A 215 -21.24 9.77 0.88
C LEU A 215 -20.26 8.96 0.03
N GLY A 216 -20.63 8.62 -1.21
CA GLY A 216 -19.92 7.65 -2.04
C GLY A 216 -20.05 6.20 -1.55
N LYS A 217 -19.66 5.23 -2.37
CA LYS A 217 -19.80 3.79 -2.10
C LYS A 217 -19.19 3.41 -0.75
N GLN A 218 -17.95 3.82 -0.49
CA GLN A 218 -17.24 3.47 0.73
C GLN A 218 -17.84 4.15 1.97
N GLY A 219 -18.24 5.42 1.85
CA GLY A 219 -18.95 6.11 2.93
C GLY A 219 -20.29 5.46 3.26
N ARG A 220 -21.05 5.04 2.25
CA ARG A 220 -22.30 4.29 2.45
C ARG A 220 -22.05 2.95 3.15
N SER A 221 -21.01 2.20 2.76
CA SER A 221 -20.62 0.98 3.46
C SER A 221 -20.22 1.24 4.91
N PHE A 222 -19.36 2.23 5.17
CA PHE A 222 -18.97 2.63 6.52
C PHE A 222 -20.18 2.98 7.40
N ILE A 223 -21.18 3.67 6.85
CA ILE A 223 -22.39 4.03 7.60
C ILE A 223 -23.35 2.84 7.78
N GLY A 224 -23.56 2.06 6.73
CA GLY A 224 -24.61 1.03 6.67
C GLY A 224 -24.24 -0.31 7.32
N THR A 225 -22.94 -0.57 7.52
CA THR A 225 -22.45 -1.83 8.11
C THR A 225 -22.24 -1.76 9.62
N ALA A 226 -22.49 -0.62 10.25
CA ALA A 226 -22.24 -0.46 11.67
C ALA A 226 -23.10 -1.41 12.53
N PRO A 227 -22.51 -2.13 13.49
CA PRO A 227 -23.19 -3.05 14.38
C PRO A 227 -24.37 -2.38 15.07
N THR A 228 -25.43 -3.16 15.23
CA THR A 228 -26.63 -2.75 15.94
C THR A 228 -26.41 -2.86 17.44
N ARG A 229 -27.13 -2.04 18.21
CA ARG A 229 -27.23 -2.20 19.67
C ARG A 229 -27.48 -3.64 20.12
N GLN A 230 -28.31 -4.39 19.38
CA GLN A 230 -28.65 -5.78 19.72
C GLN A 230 -27.44 -6.71 19.58
N GLN A 231 -26.68 -6.58 18.48
CA GLN A 231 -25.44 -7.35 18.28
C GLN A 231 -24.40 -7.02 19.35
N ILE A 232 -24.24 -5.74 19.69
CA ILE A 232 -23.29 -5.32 20.72
C ILE A 232 -23.73 -5.82 22.11
N THR A 233 -25.02 -5.74 22.43
CA THR A 233 -25.57 -6.27 23.70
C THR A 233 -25.37 -7.79 23.80
N ALA A 234 -25.55 -8.52 22.69
CA ALA A 234 -25.35 -9.96 22.65
C ALA A 234 -23.88 -10.36 22.90
N PHE A 235 -22.93 -9.59 22.40
CA PHE A 235 -21.50 -9.85 22.62
C PHE A 235 -21.03 -9.46 24.03
N THR A 236 -21.42 -8.27 24.48
CA THR A 236 -20.98 -7.70 25.77
C THR A 236 -21.71 -8.30 26.98
N GLY A 237 -22.93 -8.79 26.79
CA GLY A 237 -23.81 -9.25 27.87
C GLY A 237 -24.39 -8.10 28.71
N ALA A 238 -24.18 -6.84 28.31
CA ALA A 238 -24.64 -5.65 29.00
C ALA A 238 -25.45 -4.74 28.05
N PRO A 239 -26.35 -3.87 28.57
CA PRO A 239 -27.10 -2.93 27.73
C PRO A 239 -26.17 -2.03 26.91
N ALA A 240 -26.23 -2.15 25.59
CA ALA A 240 -25.48 -1.31 24.67
C ALA A 240 -26.29 -0.10 24.19
N VAL A 241 -25.62 0.82 23.49
CA VAL A 241 -26.23 1.93 22.74
C VAL A 241 -25.88 1.82 21.26
N ASP A 242 -26.59 2.55 20.40
CA ASP A 242 -26.24 2.58 18.98
C ASP A 242 -25.02 3.48 18.75
N PRO A 243 -24.01 3.03 17.98
CA PRO A 243 -22.82 3.82 17.70
C PRO A 243 -23.12 4.97 16.73
N ILE A 244 -22.37 6.07 16.89
CA ILE A 244 -22.38 7.21 15.98
C ILE A 244 -21.30 7.01 14.91
N ARG A 245 -21.69 7.13 13.64
CA ARG A 245 -20.75 7.15 12.52
C ARG A 245 -21.01 8.38 11.65
N VAL A 246 -19.99 9.21 11.50
CA VAL A 246 -19.98 10.41 10.66
C VAL A 246 -19.05 10.19 9.49
N TYR A 247 -19.55 10.47 8.29
CA TYR A 247 -18.73 10.36 7.07
C TYR A 247 -19.07 11.49 6.12
N VAL A 248 -18.04 12.08 5.51
CA VAL A 248 -18.20 13.12 4.49
C VAL A 248 -17.49 12.68 3.22
N GLY A 249 -18.27 12.44 2.16
CA GLY A 249 -17.75 12.08 0.83
C GLY A 249 -17.27 13.28 0.03
N LEU A 250 -16.58 13.02 -1.07
CA LEU A 250 -16.01 14.07 -1.93
C LEU A 250 -17.08 15.03 -2.49
N ASP A 251 -18.27 14.52 -2.80
CA ASP A 251 -19.36 15.29 -3.40
C ASP A 251 -20.13 16.14 -2.38
N SER A 252 -19.76 16.08 -1.10
CA SER A 252 -20.45 16.79 -0.02
C SER A 252 -20.05 18.26 0.11
N ALA A 253 -18.82 18.63 -0.27
CA ALA A 253 -18.34 20.01 -0.35
C ALA A 253 -17.07 20.12 -1.20
N SER A 254 -16.76 21.32 -1.67
CA SER A 254 -15.74 21.54 -2.70
C SER A 254 -14.31 21.42 -2.18
N THR A 255 -14.04 21.91 -0.97
CA THR A 255 -12.69 21.91 -0.38
C THR A 255 -12.57 20.93 0.79
N ALA A 256 -11.34 20.49 1.07
CA ALA A 256 -11.06 19.65 2.24
C ALA A 256 -11.48 20.33 3.55
N HIS A 257 -11.22 21.64 3.66
CA HIS A 257 -11.64 22.47 4.80
C HIS A 257 -13.17 22.46 4.98
N GLU A 258 -13.94 22.75 3.92
CA GLU A 258 -15.41 22.74 4.00
C GLU A 258 -15.96 21.36 4.37
N ARG A 259 -15.36 20.28 3.86
CA ARG A 259 -15.74 18.91 4.23
C ARG A 259 -15.43 18.61 5.69
N ALA A 260 -14.30 19.07 6.22
CA ALA A 260 -13.94 18.91 7.64
C ALA A 260 -14.91 19.69 8.56
N GLN A 261 -15.26 20.92 8.20
CA GLN A 261 -16.26 21.70 8.93
C GLN A 261 -17.66 21.06 8.86
N LEU A 262 -18.02 20.43 7.74
CA LEU A 262 -19.25 19.65 7.61
C LEU A 262 -19.23 18.39 8.51
N ALA A 263 -18.10 17.69 8.58
CA ALA A 263 -17.91 16.56 9.48
C ALA A 263 -18.05 16.98 10.95
N LEU A 264 -17.46 18.12 11.34
CA LEU A 264 -17.60 18.69 12.67
C LEU A 264 -19.05 19.02 13.01
N ARG A 265 -19.80 19.64 12.08
CA ARG A 265 -21.23 19.92 12.28
C ARG A 265 -22.07 18.65 12.43
N GLU A 266 -21.76 17.58 11.70
CA GLU A 266 -22.39 16.28 11.87
C GLU A 266 -22.08 15.66 13.25
N LEU A 267 -20.85 15.81 13.74
CA LEU A 267 -20.46 15.38 15.08
C LEU A 267 -21.25 16.12 16.17
N ASP A 268 -21.35 17.45 16.09
CA ASP A 268 -22.16 18.22 17.04
C ASP A 268 -23.65 17.83 16.95
N ARG A 269 -24.20 17.67 15.73
CA ARG A 269 -25.60 17.26 15.51
C ARG A 269 -25.95 15.93 16.16
N THR A 270 -25.01 14.99 16.14
CA THR A 270 -25.20 13.64 16.69
C THR A 270 -24.87 13.55 18.18
N ASN A 271 -24.48 14.66 18.81
CA ASN A 271 -23.93 14.69 20.18
C ASN A 271 -22.72 13.75 20.35
N ALA A 272 -21.89 13.63 19.32
CA ALA A 272 -20.72 12.76 19.31
C ALA A 272 -19.76 13.01 20.48
N PHE A 273 -19.61 14.26 20.90
CA PHE A 273 -18.76 14.68 22.00
C PHE A 273 -19.27 14.26 23.39
N THR A 274 -20.43 13.61 23.49
CA THR A 274 -20.96 13.07 24.76
C THR A 274 -20.64 11.58 24.97
N ARG A 275 -20.05 10.93 23.95
CA ARG A 275 -19.70 9.51 23.97
C ARG A 275 -18.49 9.24 24.88
N ALA A 276 -18.28 7.99 25.27
CA ALA A 276 -17.05 7.62 25.97
C ALA A 276 -15.80 7.75 25.09
N VAL A 277 -15.93 7.41 23.79
CA VAL A 277 -14.80 7.43 22.83
C VAL A 277 -15.18 8.16 21.55
N LEU A 278 -14.33 9.08 21.11
CA LEU A 278 -14.38 9.77 19.82
C LEU A 278 -13.18 9.34 18.98
N GLY A 279 -13.42 8.74 17.81
CA GLY A 279 -12.38 8.24 16.91
C GLY A 279 -12.30 9.02 15.61
N ILE A 280 -11.11 9.56 15.29
CA ILE A 280 -10.81 10.10 13.97
C ILE A 280 -10.17 9.00 13.13
N VAL A 281 -10.89 8.54 12.11
CA VAL A 281 -10.49 7.40 11.27
C VAL A 281 -10.13 7.92 9.89
N ILE A 282 -8.85 7.89 9.54
CA ILE A 282 -8.40 8.37 8.24
C ILE A 282 -8.55 7.26 7.22
N ALA A 283 -9.49 7.46 6.29
CA ALA A 283 -9.77 6.52 5.22
C ALA A 283 -8.56 6.34 4.29
N THR A 284 -8.55 5.25 3.52
CA THR A 284 -7.52 4.96 2.52
C THR A 284 -8.08 5.04 1.10
N GLY A 285 -7.25 5.52 0.18
CA GLY A 285 -7.52 5.61 -1.26
C GLY A 285 -8.89 6.21 -1.59
N THR A 286 -9.81 5.31 -1.96
CA THR A 286 -11.18 5.60 -2.39
C THR A 286 -12.09 6.12 -1.28
N GLY A 287 -11.59 6.27 -0.05
CA GLY A 287 -12.40 6.53 1.13
C GLY A 287 -12.78 5.27 1.91
N TRP A 288 -12.12 4.14 1.63
CA TRP A 288 -12.37 2.90 2.37
C TRP A 288 -11.83 2.99 3.80
N VAL A 289 -12.57 2.37 4.72
CA VAL A 289 -12.24 2.26 6.13
C VAL A 289 -12.44 0.81 6.51
N ASP A 290 -11.42 0.19 7.11
CA ASP A 290 -11.51 -1.19 7.60
C ASP A 290 -12.61 -1.31 8.67
N GLU A 291 -13.62 -2.13 8.37
CA GLU A 291 -14.73 -2.38 9.27
C GLU A 291 -14.27 -3.05 10.57
N ASN A 292 -13.22 -3.89 10.56
CA ASN A 292 -12.72 -4.52 11.78
C ASN A 292 -12.21 -3.49 12.79
N VAL A 293 -11.61 -2.41 12.33
CA VAL A 293 -11.09 -1.34 13.17
C VAL A 293 -12.22 -0.61 13.88
N THR A 294 -13.28 -0.30 13.13
CA THR A 294 -14.42 0.48 13.63
C THR A 294 -15.31 -0.37 14.53
N ASP A 295 -15.61 -1.59 14.10
CA ASP A 295 -16.40 -2.54 14.86
C ASP A 295 -15.69 -2.95 16.16
N ALA A 296 -14.37 -3.15 16.15
CA ALA A 296 -13.63 -3.49 17.35
C ALA A 296 -13.85 -2.45 18.47
N LEU A 297 -13.69 -1.15 18.16
CA LEU A 297 -13.95 -0.08 19.13
C LEU A 297 -15.41 -0.06 19.59
N GLU A 298 -16.35 -0.24 18.68
CA GLU A 298 -17.79 -0.23 18.98
C GLU A 298 -18.21 -1.40 19.87
N TYR A 299 -17.71 -2.61 19.62
CA TYR A 299 -17.96 -3.77 20.48
C TYR A 299 -17.27 -3.63 21.84
N MET A 300 -16.04 -3.14 21.88
CA MET A 300 -15.31 -2.91 23.13
C MET A 300 -16.06 -1.95 24.05
N HIS A 301 -16.52 -0.81 23.53
CA HIS A 301 -17.11 0.26 24.34
C HIS A 301 -18.65 0.22 24.38
N GLY A 302 -19.28 -0.93 24.10
CA GLY A 302 -20.74 -1.09 24.22
C GLY A 302 -21.54 -0.18 23.29
N GLY A 303 -20.95 0.21 22.15
CA GLY A 303 -21.50 1.15 21.18
C GLY A 303 -21.45 2.61 21.62
N ASP A 304 -20.86 2.91 22.78
CA ASP A 304 -20.70 4.28 23.28
C ASP A 304 -19.51 5.01 22.62
N THR A 305 -19.55 5.04 21.30
CA THR A 305 -18.52 5.59 20.44
C THR A 305 -19.10 6.56 19.42
N ALA A 306 -18.27 7.50 18.98
CA ALA A 306 -18.49 8.28 17.79
C ALA A 306 -17.26 8.19 16.89
N LEU A 307 -17.43 7.75 15.65
CA LEU A 307 -16.35 7.62 14.68
C LEU A 307 -16.58 8.58 13.51
N VAL A 308 -15.54 9.31 13.12
CA VAL A 308 -15.58 10.25 11.98
C VAL A 308 -14.54 9.89 10.93
N SER A 309 -14.94 9.93 9.67
CA SER A 309 -14.03 9.77 8.53
C SER A 309 -14.40 10.69 7.35
N MET A 310 -13.47 10.84 6.42
CA MET A 310 -13.63 11.68 5.24
C MET A 310 -12.96 11.04 4.01
N GLN A 311 -13.60 11.20 2.85
CA GLN A 311 -13.05 10.81 1.57
C GLN A 311 -12.10 11.89 1.03
N TYR A 312 -10.96 11.48 0.46
CA TYR A 312 -9.99 12.40 -0.16
C TYR A 312 -9.66 12.10 -1.63
N SER A 313 -9.92 10.88 -2.12
CA SER A 313 -9.67 10.49 -3.51
C SER A 313 -10.67 9.42 -4.00
N TYR A 314 -10.75 9.26 -5.32
CA TYR A 314 -11.44 8.14 -5.97
C TYR A 314 -10.47 7.00 -6.35
N LEU A 315 -9.17 7.16 -6.10
CA LEU A 315 -8.15 6.20 -6.53
C LEU A 315 -7.93 5.07 -5.51
N PRO A 316 -7.61 3.85 -5.95
CA PRO A 316 -7.13 2.78 -5.05
C PRO A 316 -5.90 3.22 -4.23
N SER A 317 -5.78 2.71 -3.00
CA SER A 317 -4.78 3.15 -2.00
C SER A 317 -3.33 3.07 -2.50
N TRP A 318 -2.92 1.96 -3.13
CA TRP A 318 -1.56 1.80 -3.67
C TRP A 318 -1.22 2.84 -4.75
N LEU A 319 -2.21 3.26 -5.54
CA LEU A 319 -2.02 4.23 -6.59
C LEU A 319 -1.99 5.65 -6.00
N SER A 320 -2.89 5.96 -5.07
CA SER A 320 -2.82 7.20 -4.28
C SER A 320 -1.50 7.35 -3.54
N PHE A 321 -0.85 6.26 -3.14
CA PHE A 321 0.42 6.32 -2.42
C PHE A 321 1.53 6.91 -3.28
N VAL A 322 1.48 6.64 -4.58
CA VAL A 322 2.45 7.13 -5.55
C VAL A 322 2.17 8.58 -5.95
N VAL A 323 0.91 9.02 -5.99
CA VAL A 323 0.55 10.31 -6.63
C VAL A 323 -0.24 11.32 -5.78
N ASP A 324 -0.85 10.93 -4.66
CA ASP A 324 -1.82 11.75 -3.91
C ASP A 324 -1.38 12.06 -2.45
N GLN A 325 -0.10 11.87 -2.10
CA GLN A 325 0.39 12.08 -0.71
C GLN A 325 0.02 13.46 -0.12
N GLU A 326 0.09 14.51 -0.94
CA GLU A 326 -0.24 15.87 -0.51
C GLU A 326 -1.73 16.07 -0.22
N LYS A 327 -2.62 15.44 -1.01
CA LYS A 327 -4.08 15.51 -0.77
C LYS A 327 -4.48 14.82 0.54
N VAL A 328 -3.86 13.67 0.83
CA VAL A 328 -4.05 12.95 2.11
C VAL A 328 -3.60 13.81 3.27
N ARG A 329 -2.40 14.40 3.15
CA ARG A 329 -1.84 15.28 4.18
C ARG A 329 -2.76 16.45 4.47
N GLN A 330 -3.23 17.16 3.44
CA GLN A 330 -4.14 18.29 3.60
C GLN A 330 -5.49 17.85 4.21
N THR A 331 -6.12 16.82 3.68
CA THR A 331 -7.44 16.37 4.16
C THR A 331 -7.40 15.87 5.59
N THR A 332 -6.35 15.12 5.94
CA THR A 332 -6.15 14.62 7.31
C THR A 332 -5.95 15.78 8.28
N ARG A 333 -5.11 16.75 7.90
CA ARG A 333 -4.85 17.94 8.72
C ARG A 333 -6.13 18.72 9.02
N GLU A 334 -6.93 19.03 7.99
CA GLU A 334 -8.18 19.79 8.15
C GLU A 334 -9.17 19.07 9.08
N LEU A 335 -9.32 17.75 8.95
CA LEU A 335 -10.20 16.96 9.82
C LEU A 335 -9.68 16.88 11.26
N VAL A 336 -8.39 16.55 11.42
CA VAL A 336 -7.76 16.44 12.74
C VAL A 336 -7.82 17.77 13.46
N GLU A 337 -7.44 18.88 12.84
CA GLU A 337 -7.49 20.22 13.44
C GLU A 337 -8.93 20.57 13.85
N ALA A 338 -9.92 20.42 12.96
CA ALA A 338 -11.31 20.77 13.25
C ALA A 338 -11.90 20.00 14.45
N VAL A 339 -11.64 18.68 14.52
CA VAL A 339 -12.16 17.82 15.60
C VAL A 339 -11.37 18.03 16.89
N HIS A 340 -10.04 18.08 16.80
CA HIS A 340 -9.16 18.25 17.95
C HIS A 340 -9.39 19.60 18.64
N ASP A 341 -9.53 20.70 17.89
CA ASP A 341 -9.78 22.02 18.48
C ASP A 341 -11.09 22.06 19.26
N ARG A 342 -12.15 21.47 18.70
CA ARG A 342 -13.45 21.36 19.38
C ARG A 342 -13.39 20.48 20.62
N TRP A 343 -12.62 19.40 20.58
CA TRP A 343 -12.39 18.49 21.71
C TRP A 343 -11.54 19.13 22.80
N ALA A 344 -10.46 19.83 22.43
CA ALA A 344 -9.54 20.49 23.35
C ALA A 344 -10.18 21.68 24.07
N ALA A 345 -11.19 22.31 23.46
CA ALA A 345 -11.99 23.36 24.10
C ALA A 345 -12.95 22.83 25.20
N MET A 346 -13.15 21.52 25.32
CA MET A 346 -13.99 20.93 26.35
C MET A 346 -13.23 20.76 27.68
N PRO A 347 -13.91 20.84 28.83
CA PRO A 347 -13.32 20.49 30.12
C PRO A 347 -12.83 19.03 30.11
N GLU A 348 -11.61 18.82 30.59
CA GLU A 348 -10.93 17.51 30.57
C GLU A 348 -11.72 16.39 31.25
N GLN A 349 -12.52 16.72 32.27
CA GLN A 349 -13.32 15.75 33.02
C GLN A 349 -14.57 15.26 32.26
N THR A 350 -14.95 15.95 31.19
CA THR A 350 -16.21 15.71 30.46
C THR A 350 -16.01 15.38 28.99
N ARG A 351 -14.78 15.52 28.47
CA ARG A 351 -14.47 15.22 27.08
C ARG A 351 -14.33 13.71 26.85
N PRO A 352 -14.73 13.20 25.68
CA PRO A 352 -14.54 11.79 25.32
C PRO A 352 -13.05 11.47 25.27
N LYS A 353 -12.67 10.19 25.37
CA LYS A 353 -11.33 9.77 24.94
C LYS A 353 -11.17 10.01 23.45
N LEU A 354 -10.12 10.70 23.02
CA LEU A 354 -9.85 10.97 21.61
C LEU A 354 -8.86 9.95 21.05
N VAL A 355 -9.27 9.14 20.09
CA VAL A 355 -8.40 8.18 19.42
C VAL A 355 -8.26 8.47 17.94
N VAL A 356 -7.12 8.10 17.35
CA VAL A 356 -6.89 8.25 15.92
C VAL A 356 -6.48 6.91 15.31
N PHE A 357 -6.95 6.67 14.09
CA PHE A 357 -6.62 5.48 13.32
C PHE A 357 -6.21 5.83 11.91
N GLY A 358 -5.13 5.21 11.44
CA GLY A 358 -4.71 5.30 10.05
C GLY A 358 -4.06 4.02 9.58
N GLU A 359 -4.48 3.55 8.42
CA GLU A 359 -3.87 2.43 7.71
C GLU A 359 -3.16 2.96 6.46
N SER A 360 -1.96 2.47 6.14
CA SER A 360 -1.26 2.83 4.91
C SER A 360 -1.03 4.35 4.82
N LEU A 361 -1.53 5.00 3.76
CA LEU A 361 -1.61 6.45 3.62
C LEU A 361 -2.33 7.16 4.76
N GLY A 362 -3.33 6.53 5.39
CA GLY A 362 -3.98 7.09 6.57
C GLY A 362 -3.01 7.25 7.73
N ALA A 363 -2.10 6.29 7.93
CA ALA A 363 -1.03 6.41 8.92
C ALA A 363 -0.08 7.57 8.59
N TYR A 364 0.34 7.69 7.32
CA TYR A 364 1.12 8.83 6.84
C TYR A 364 0.42 10.16 7.10
N GLY A 365 -0.90 10.23 6.83
CA GLY A 365 -1.73 11.41 7.06
C GLY A 365 -1.73 11.84 8.52
N ILE A 366 -1.94 10.90 9.45
CA ILE A 366 -1.93 11.17 10.89
C ILE A 366 -0.58 11.69 11.33
N GLU A 367 0.51 10.96 11.02
CA GLU A 367 1.84 11.38 11.44
C GLU A 367 2.21 12.76 10.88
N SER A 368 1.80 13.05 9.65
CA SER A 368 2.05 14.36 9.02
C SER A 368 1.20 15.48 9.64
N ALA A 369 0.00 15.19 10.14
CA ALA A 369 -0.86 16.17 10.79
C ALA A 369 -0.34 16.55 12.19
N TYR A 370 0.15 15.58 12.96
CA TYR A 370 0.72 15.83 14.30
C TYR A 370 2.20 16.26 14.26
N GLY A 371 2.95 15.83 13.25
CA GLY A 371 4.33 16.25 12.97
C GLY A 371 5.42 15.69 13.91
N SER A 372 5.06 15.18 15.09
CA SER A 372 6.00 14.54 16.03
C SER A 372 5.32 13.51 16.93
N LEU A 373 6.11 12.57 17.48
CA LEU A 373 5.60 11.60 18.46
C LEU A 373 5.00 12.30 19.68
N ASP A 374 5.67 13.31 20.22
CA ASP A 374 5.22 14.00 21.43
C ASP A 374 3.87 14.71 21.20
N ALA A 375 3.69 15.36 20.05
CA ALA A 375 2.41 15.96 19.69
C ALA A 375 1.30 14.92 19.49
N LEU A 376 1.60 13.79 18.84
CA LEU A 376 0.64 12.70 18.65
C LEU A 376 0.21 12.08 19.99
N ALA A 377 1.18 11.80 20.88
CA ALA A 377 0.94 11.19 22.17
C ALA A 377 0.26 12.13 23.18
N ALA A 378 0.51 13.44 23.09
CA ALA A 378 -0.13 14.45 23.94
C ALA A 378 -1.52 14.85 23.41
N GLY A 379 -1.73 14.84 22.10
CA GLY A 379 -2.99 15.22 21.44
C GLY A 379 -3.99 14.08 21.30
N THR A 380 -3.70 12.89 21.81
CA THR A 380 -4.60 11.72 21.74
C THR A 380 -4.52 10.85 23.00
N ASP A 381 -5.60 10.11 23.25
CA ASP A 381 -5.64 9.03 24.23
C ASP A 381 -5.06 7.73 23.69
N GLY A 382 -5.08 7.55 22.36
CA GLY A 382 -4.41 6.46 21.67
C GLY A 382 -4.39 6.62 20.15
N ALA A 383 -3.28 6.22 19.52
CA ALA A 383 -3.11 6.21 18.07
C ALA A 383 -2.79 4.79 17.57
N LEU A 384 -3.67 4.22 16.75
CA LEU A 384 -3.45 2.93 16.09
C LEU A 384 -3.05 3.17 14.63
N LEU A 385 -1.82 2.82 14.28
CA LEU A 385 -1.23 3.04 12.96
C LEU A 385 -0.87 1.69 12.34
N VAL A 386 -1.41 1.41 11.16
CA VAL A 386 -1.34 0.08 10.56
C VAL A 386 -0.65 0.15 9.19
N GLY A 387 0.31 -0.74 8.95
CA GLY A 387 1.08 -0.79 7.70
C GLY A 387 1.67 0.57 7.27
N PRO A 388 2.42 1.27 8.14
CA PRO A 388 2.97 2.59 7.84
C PRO A 388 3.95 2.52 6.66
N PRO A 389 3.76 3.27 5.57
CA PRO A 389 4.72 3.27 4.47
C PRO A 389 6.04 3.93 4.84
N PHE A 390 7.09 3.69 4.04
CA PHE A 390 8.43 4.26 4.26
C PHE A 390 8.47 5.80 4.38
N ALA A 391 7.45 6.49 3.89
CA ALA A 391 7.33 7.94 3.89
C ALA A 391 6.86 8.52 5.24
N ASN A 392 6.41 7.65 6.16
CA ASN A 392 5.96 8.05 7.49
C ASN A 392 7.09 8.69 8.32
N PRO A 393 6.96 9.99 8.69
CA PRO A 393 8.04 10.72 9.32
C PRO A 393 8.34 10.23 10.75
N ILE A 394 7.31 9.98 11.56
CA ILE A 394 7.45 9.53 12.94
C ILE A 394 7.93 8.07 12.94
N TRP A 395 7.29 7.20 12.17
CA TRP A 395 7.71 5.80 12.06
C TRP A 395 9.18 5.66 11.66
N GLY A 396 9.63 6.40 10.64
CA GLY A 396 11.02 6.37 10.18
C GLY A 396 12.02 6.86 11.22
N ASP A 397 11.63 7.82 12.07
CA ASP A 397 12.44 8.27 13.20
C ASP A 397 12.53 7.22 14.30
N LEU A 398 11.41 6.56 14.62
CA LEU A 398 11.34 5.51 15.64
C LEU A 398 12.18 4.29 15.25
N VAL A 399 12.04 3.80 14.02
CA VAL A 399 12.81 2.65 13.53
C VAL A 399 14.31 2.95 13.53
N ARG A 400 14.72 4.19 13.19
CA ARG A 400 16.13 4.60 13.21
C ARG A 400 16.71 4.68 14.62
N HIS A 401 15.93 5.09 15.61
CA HIS A 401 16.35 5.28 17.01
C HIS A 401 15.81 4.19 17.95
N ARG A 402 15.42 3.04 17.41
CA ARG A 402 15.00 1.86 18.18
C ARG A 402 16.11 1.35 19.09
N ASP A 403 15.73 0.55 20.08
CA ASP A 403 16.63 0.00 21.07
C ASP A 403 17.67 -0.94 20.41
N PRO A 404 18.93 -0.92 20.86
CA PRO A 404 19.98 -1.72 20.26
C PRO A 404 19.65 -3.22 20.27
N GLY A 405 19.80 -3.87 19.12
CA GLY A 405 19.61 -5.32 18.98
C GLY A 405 18.22 -5.74 18.50
N THR A 406 17.24 -4.83 18.46
CA THR A 406 15.92 -5.17 17.92
C THR A 406 15.89 -5.07 16.38
N PRO A 407 15.14 -5.95 15.70
CA PRO A 407 14.99 -5.87 14.26
C PRO A 407 14.22 -4.61 13.82
N VAL A 408 14.35 -4.23 12.54
CA VAL A 408 13.55 -3.11 11.98
C VAL A 408 12.11 -3.50 11.69
N TRP A 409 11.84 -4.80 11.53
CA TRP A 409 10.51 -5.35 11.28
C TRP A 409 9.70 -5.58 12.56
N ASP A 410 10.35 -5.63 13.72
CA ASP A 410 9.71 -5.58 15.03
C ASP A 410 10.59 -4.76 16.01
N PRO A 411 10.54 -3.42 15.90
CA PRO A 411 11.40 -2.55 16.68
C PRO A 411 10.84 -2.31 18.09
N VAL A 412 11.70 -2.32 19.10
CA VAL A 412 11.36 -1.78 20.43
C VAL A 412 11.90 -0.37 20.52
N TYR A 413 11.09 0.58 20.99
CA TYR A 413 11.50 1.97 21.18
C TYR A 413 11.31 2.37 22.64
N ARG A 414 12.41 2.72 23.33
CA ARG A 414 12.39 3.12 24.75
C ARG A 414 11.63 2.12 25.62
N ASP A 415 12.02 0.85 25.54
CA ASP A 415 11.42 -0.27 26.27
C ASP A 415 9.93 -0.53 25.95
N GLY A 416 9.39 0.09 24.89
CA GLY A 416 7.99 -0.06 24.49
C GLY A 416 6.99 0.70 25.36
N SER A 417 7.43 1.70 26.16
CA SER A 417 6.58 2.35 27.16
C SER A 417 5.55 3.34 26.56
N VAL A 418 5.93 4.06 25.49
CA VAL A 418 5.07 5.05 24.81
C VAL A 418 4.58 4.52 23.47
N VAL A 419 5.43 3.78 22.76
CA VAL A 419 5.14 3.23 21.44
C VAL A 419 5.32 1.72 21.47
N ARG A 420 4.35 0.98 20.96
CA ARG A 420 4.42 -0.47 20.79
C ARG A 420 4.30 -0.84 19.33
N PHE A 421 5.28 -1.61 18.85
CA PHE A 421 5.19 -2.28 17.56
C PHE A 421 4.77 -3.73 17.80
N ALA A 422 4.07 -4.30 16.83
CA ALA A 422 3.76 -5.71 16.78
C ALA A 422 3.73 -6.18 15.32
N ASP A 423 4.48 -7.26 15.06
CA ASP A 423 4.36 -8.06 13.84
C ASP A 423 3.15 -8.99 13.97
N GLU A 424 3.10 -9.76 15.06
CA GLU A 424 1.94 -10.56 15.45
C GLU A 424 1.09 -9.77 16.48
N ALA A 425 -0.17 -9.48 16.16
CA ALA A 425 -1.04 -8.67 17.00
C ALA A 425 -1.24 -9.25 18.42
N GLU A 426 -1.16 -10.57 18.56
CA GLU A 426 -1.22 -11.34 19.80
C GLU A 426 -0.19 -10.89 20.85
N GLU A 427 0.96 -10.38 20.42
CA GLU A 427 2.02 -9.88 21.29
C GLU A 427 1.54 -8.72 22.18
N LEU A 428 0.58 -7.94 21.69
CA LEU A 428 0.01 -6.79 22.39
C LEU A 428 -0.85 -7.18 23.59
N ARG A 429 -1.26 -8.45 23.71
CA ARG A 429 -2.03 -8.95 24.87
C ARG A 429 -1.21 -9.00 26.14
N THR A 430 0.12 -9.01 26.03
CA THR A 430 1.02 -9.05 27.19
C THR A 430 1.49 -7.62 27.51
N PRO A 431 1.12 -7.06 28.67
CA PRO A 431 1.60 -5.74 29.06
C PRO A 431 3.12 -5.74 29.30
N ILE A 432 3.84 -4.79 28.72
CA ILE A 432 5.28 -4.61 28.95
C ILE A 432 5.57 -3.71 30.16
N ALA A 433 4.68 -2.76 30.43
CA ALA A 433 4.81 -1.80 31.52
C ALA A 433 3.46 -1.56 32.20
N PRO A 434 3.45 -0.99 33.43
CA PRO A 434 2.22 -0.58 34.10
C PRO A 434 1.49 0.55 33.36
N VAL A 435 2.23 1.34 32.58
CA VAL A 435 1.70 2.45 31.77
C VAL A 435 1.38 1.92 30.39
N ARG A 436 0.17 2.21 29.90
CA ARG A 436 -0.28 1.84 28.56
C ARG A 436 0.45 2.65 27.49
N PRO A 437 0.73 2.06 26.31
CA PRO A 437 1.27 2.82 25.19
C PRO A 437 0.27 3.89 24.73
N LYS A 438 0.80 4.96 24.14
CA LYS A 438 0.02 6.00 23.47
C LYS A 438 -0.09 5.78 21.97
N VAL A 439 0.86 5.04 21.39
CA VAL A 439 0.88 4.73 19.96
C VAL A 439 1.14 3.25 19.77
N VAL A 440 0.35 2.60 18.93
CA VAL A 440 0.57 1.21 18.50
C VAL A 440 0.75 1.19 16.99
N TYR A 441 1.81 0.51 16.55
CA TYR A 441 2.05 0.16 15.15
C TYR A 441 1.80 -1.34 14.95
N LEU A 442 0.85 -1.68 14.08
CA LEU A 442 0.78 -3.03 13.52
C LEU A 442 1.50 -3.02 12.18
N GLN A 443 2.51 -3.87 12.02
CA GLN A 443 3.29 -3.95 10.79
C GLN A 443 3.72 -5.38 10.49
N ASN A 444 3.04 -6.04 9.56
CA ASN A 444 3.44 -7.39 9.16
C ASN A 444 4.80 -7.33 8.46
N SER A 445 5.68 -8.26 8.77
CA SER A 445 7.02 -8.35 8.22
C SER A 445 7.01 -8.71 6.74
N SER A 446 5.89 -9.23 6.24
CA SER A 446 5.62 -9.45 4.82
C SER A 446 5.00 -8.25 4.09
N ASP A 447 4.65 -7.16 4.78
CA ASP A 447 3.91 -6.03 4.19
C ASP A 447 4.77 -5.22 3.19
N PRO A 448 4.49 -5.30 1.86
CA PRO A 448 5.25 -4.54 0.88
C PRO A 448 5.03 -3.02 1.01
N VAL A 449 3.92 -2.55 1.62
CA VAL A 449 3.67 -1.12 1.84
C VAL A 449 4.69 -0.54 2.81
N VAL A 450 4.99 -1.28 3.88
CA VAL A 450 6.00 -0.88 4.88
C VAL A 450 7.41 -0.92 4.27
N TRP A 451 7.70 -1.96 3.49
CA TRP A 451 9.08 -2.26 3.07
C TRP A 451 9.50 -1.68 1.72
N PHE A 452 8.55 -1.27 0.87
CA PHE A 452 8.85 -0.60 -0.38
C PHE A 452 9.54 0.75 -0.12
N SER A 453 10.66 1.01 -0.77
CA SER A 453 11.34 2.29 -0.73
C SER A 453 12.13 2.54 -2.02
N PRO A 454 12.20 3.78 -2.53
CA PRO A 454 13.11 4.14 -3.61
C PRO A 454 14.57 3.76 -3.35
N GLU A 455 14.99 3.68 -2.08
CA GLU A 455 16.36 3.28 -1.71
C GLU A 455 16.71 1.86 -2.17
N LEU A 456 15.72 0.99 -2.34
CA LEU A 456 15.91 -0.39 -2.82
C LEU A 456 16.57 -0.46 -4.20
N LEU A 457 16.54 0.62 -4.99
CA LEU A 457 17.24 0.71 -6.27
C LEU A 457 18.75 0.54 -6.11
N ILE A 458 19.32 1.10 -5.05
CA ILE A 458 20.78 1.29 -4.90
C ILE A 458 21.35 0.81 -3.58
N ARG A 459 20.53 0.56 -2.56
CA ARG A 459 20.96 0.13 -1.23
C ARG A 459 20.24 -1.14 -0.79
N PRO A 460 20.95 -2.10 -0.15
CA PRO A 460 20.31 -3.23 0.47
C PRO A 460 19.53 -2.77 1.72
N PRO A 461 18.28 -3.23 1.91
CA PRO A 461 17.47 -2.81 3.04
C PRO A 461 17.84 -3.54 4.32
N ALA A 462 17.69 -2.85 5.46
CA ALA A 462 17.96 -3.41 6.79
C ALA A 462 17.11 -4.64 7.10
N TRP A 463 15.86 -4.72 6.62
CA TRP A 463 14.97 -5.86 6.85
C TRP A 463 15.37 -7.15 6.11
N LEU A 464 16.35 -7.10 5.19
CA LEU A 464 16.97 -8.30 4.59
C LEU A 464 18.27 -8.72 5.29
N HIS A 465 18.71 -7.97 6.31
CA HIS A 465 19.93 -8.20 7.08
C HIS A 465 19.63 -8.62 8.52
N GLY A 466 20.41 -9.56 9.04
CA GLY A 466 20.22 -10.06 10.41
C GLY A 466 18.98 -10.97 10.54
N PRO A 467 18.32 -10.98 11.71
CA PRO A 467 17.08 -11.70 11.92
C PRO A 467 16.02 -11.23 10.93
N ARG A 468 15.39 -12.17 10.22
CA ARG A 468 14.29 -11.90 9.29
C ARG A 468 12.98 -12.01 10.03
N GLY A 469 11.99 -11.24 9.59
CA GLY A 469 10.63 -11.42 10.06
C GLY A 469 10.11 -12.82 9.69
N PRO A 470 9.20 -13.39 10.48
CA PRO A 470 8.69 -14.76 10.29
C PRO A 470 8.24 -15.06 8.86
N ASP A 471 7.58 -14.08 8.22
CA ASP A 471 7.02 -14.25 6.88
C ASP A 471 8.02 -13.97 5.75
N VAL A 472 9.14 -13.30 6.03
CA VAL A 472 10.10 -12.91 5.00
C VAL A 472 10.90 -14.14 4.55
N PRO A 473 10.85 -14.54 3.26
CA PRO A 473 11.52 -15.76 2.83
C PRO A 473 13.04 -15.71 3.11
N GLU A 474 13.57 -16.74 3.78
CA GLU A 474 15.00 -16.83 4.11
C GLU A 474 15.92 -16.73 2.89
N ARG A 475 15.43 -17.14 1.71
CA ARG A 475 16.16 -17.14 0.44
C ARG A 475 16.07 -15.82 -0.31
N MET A 476 15.22 -14.89 0.12
CA MET A 476 15.15 -13.56 -0.50
C MET A 476 16.47 -12.82 -0.32
N ARG A 477 17.02 -12.29 -1.41
CA ARG A 477 18.27 -11.53 -1.42
C ARG A 477 18.03 -10.19 -2.09
N TRP A 478 18.79 -9.19 -1.67
CA TRP A 478 18.76 -7.91 -2.36
C TRP A 478 19.57 -7.99 -3.66
N TYR A 479 18.92 -7.57 -4.74
CA TYR A 479 19.51 -7.42 -6.05
C TYR A 479 19.26 -5.98 -6.52
N PRO A 480 20.30 -5.16 -6.77
CA PRO A 480 20.16 -3.76 -7.15
C PRO A 480 19.17 -3.58 -8.32
N GLY A 481 18.21 -2.68 -8.16
CA GLY A 481 17.13 -2.43 -9.11
C GLY A 481 16.06 -3.54 -9.19
N ILE A 482 16.42 -4.81 -9.07
CA ILE A 482 15.47 -5.94 -9.16
C ILE A 482 14.57 -5.99 -7.92
N THR A 483 15.13 -5.90 -6.72
CA THR A 483 14.33 -5.93 -5.48
C THR A 483 13.36 -4.76 -5.41
N PHE A 484 13.76 -3.57 -5.90
CA PHE A 484 12.85 -2.43 -6.05
C PHE A 484 11.63 -2.80 -6.90
N TRP A 485 11.82 -3.36 -8.10
CA TRP A 485 10.71 -3.76 -8.96
C TRP A 485 9.86 -4.87 -8.35
N GLN A 486 10.51 -5.84 -7.70
CA GLN A 486 9.82 -6.95 -7.04
C GLN A 486 8.89 -6.44 -5.94
N THR A 487 9.40 -5.65 -5.00
CA THR A 487 8.61 -5.09 -3.89
C THR A 487 7.53 -4.12 -4.40
N MET A 488 7.83 -3.32 -5.44
CA MET A 488 6.83 -2.45 -6.07
C MET A 488 5.65 -3.24 -6.66
N LEU A 489 5.92 -4.38 -7.30
CA LEU A 489 4.87 -5.23 -7.87
C LEU A 489 4.06 -5.94 -6.78
N ASP A 490 4.70 -6.28 -5.67
CA ASP A 490 4.01 -6.89 -4.52
C ASP A 490 2.97 -5.93 -3.90
N LEU A 491 3.14 -4.59 -4.01
CA LEU A 491 2.15 -3.60 -3.55
C LEU A 491 0.76 -3.79 -4.18
N ALA A 492 0.69 -4.22 -5.44
CA ALA A 492 -0.59 -4.36 -6.16
C ALA A 492 -1.46 -5.50 -5.61
N PHE A 493 -0.86 -6.41 -4.84
CA PHE A 493 -1.49 -7.63 -4.30
C PHE A 493 -1.25 -7.76 -2.81
N ALA A 494 -0.94 -6.64 -2.14
CA ALA A 494 -0.59 -6.63 -0.73
C ALA A 494 -1.71 -7.19 0.17
N ASN A 495 -2.96 -7.12 -0.30
CA ASN A 495 -4.15 -7.61 0.39
C ASN A 495 -4.63 -8.98 -0.09
N GLU A 496 -4.01 -9.59 -1.12
CA GLU A 496 -4.39 -10.91 -1.64
C GLU A 496 -3.66 -12.05 -0.91
N VAL A 497 -3.66 -11.98 0.41
CA VAL A 497 -3.08 -12.96 1.33
C VAL A 497 -4.00 -13.12 2.55
N PRO A 498 -3.89 -14.20 3.33
CA PRO A 498 -4.69 -14.32 4.55
C PRO A 498 -4.37 -13.22 5.58
N PRO A 499 -5.32 -12.90 6.48
CA PRO A 499 -5.09 -11.96 7.56
C PRO A 499 -3.87 -12.31 8.43
N GLY A 500 -3.14 -11.28 8.87
CA GLY A 500 -1.86 -11.41 9.58
C GLY A 500 -0.64 -11.38 8.66
N HIS A 501 -0.85 -11.27 7.34
CA HIS A 501 0.22 -11.24 6.36
C HIS A 501 0.01 -10.11 5.36
N GLY A 502 1.10 -9.70 4.68
CA GLY A 502 1.07 -8.62 3.72
C GLY A 502 0.48 -7.36 4.35
N HIS A 503 -0.39 -6.68 3.62
CA HIS A 503 -1.08 -5.48 4.10
C HIS A 503 -2.49 -5.79 4.64
N LEU A 504 -2.77 -7.05 4.99
CA LEU A 504 -4.06 -7.46 5.56
C LEU A 504 -3.90 -7.82 7.05
N TYR A 505 -4.38 -6.95 7.93
CA TYR A 505 -4.22 -7.09 9.39
C TYR A 505 -5.42 -7.76 10.08
N GLY A 506 -6.59 -7.71 9.45
CA GLY A 506 -7.81 -8.39 9.91
C GLY A 506 -8.19 -8.04 11.35
N SER A 507 -8.62 -9.04 12.12
CA SER A 507 -9.09 -8.85 13.49
C SER A 507 -7.98 -8.44 14.49
N GLY A 508 -6.70 -8.49 14.10
CA GLY A 508 -5.58 -8.07 14.96
C GLY A 508 -5.64 -6.60 15.41
N VAL A 509 -6.39 -5.77 14.70
CA VAL A 509 -6.68 -4.37 15.11
C VAL A 509 -7.42 -4.29 16.45
N ALA A 510 -8.14 -5.34 16.86
CA ALA A 510 -8.76 -5.43 18.17
C ALA A 510 -7.71 -5.50 19.30
N ASP A 511 -6.59 -6.20 19.10
CA ASP A 511 -5.48 -6.20 20.05
C ASP A 511 -4.82 -4.82 20.13
N GLY A 512 -4.69 -4.14 18.99
CA GLY A 512 -4.22 -2.75 18.92
C GLY A 512 -5.06 -1.80 19.78
N TRP A 513 -6.38 -1.85 19.65
CA TRP A 513 -7.27 -1.05 20.47
C TRP A 513 -7.26 -1.46 21.95
N ALA A 514 -7.19 -2.75 22.24
CA ALA A 514 -7.11 -3.26 23.61
C ALA A 514 -5.79 -2.86 24.30
N ALA A 515 -4.71 -2.64 23.58
CA ALA A 515 -3.46 -2.12 24.13
C ALA A 515 -3.54 -0.61 24.43
N LEU A 516 -4.25 0.16 23.61
CA LEU A 516 -4.35 1.62 23.71
C LEU A 516 -5.44 2.07 24.70
N VAL A 517 -6.69 1.68 24.43
CA VAL A 517 -7.89 2.23 25.09
C VAL A 517 -8.91 1.15 25.49
N PRO A 518 -8.50 0.10 26.22
CA PRO A 518 -9.44 -0.92 26.65
C PRO A 518 -10.45 -0.32 27.66
N PRO A 519 -11.73 -0.75 27.61
CA PRO A 519 -12.72 -0.47 28.63
C PRO A 519 -12.27 -0.97 30.01
N ASP A 520 -12.91 -0.45 31.07
CA ASP A 520 -12.64 -0.91 32.43
C ASP A 520 -13.03 -2.39 32.58
N GLY A 521 -12.09 -3.19 33.11
CA GLY A 521 -12.29 -4.64 33.28
C GLY A 521 -12.10 -5.48 32.01
N TRP A 522 -11.78 -4.88 30.86
CA TRP A 522 -11.52 -5.62 29.62
C TRP A 522 -10.25 -6.48 29.71
N THR A 523 -10.36 -7.76 29.35
CA THR A 523 -9.28 -8.74 29.48
C THR A 523 -8.73 -9.20 28.13
N ALA A 524 -7.59 -9.90 28.14
CA ALA A 524 -7.04 -10.54 26.94
C ALA A 524 -8.01 -11.59 26.34
N ASP A 525 -8.79 -12.28 27.18
CA ASP A 525 -9.81 -13.24 26.74
C ASP A 525 -10.97 -12.55 26.02
N ASP A 526 -11.35 -11.34 26.45
CA ASP A 526 -12.37 -10.54 25.76
C ASP A 526 -11.89 -10.10 24.37
N THR A 527 -10.62 -9.72 24.24
CA THR A 527 -10.00 -9.43 22.94
C THR A 527 -10.02 -10.67 22.03
N ALA A 528 -9.65 -11.85 22.54
CA ALA A 528 -9.68 -13.09 21.77
C ALA A 528 -11.10 -13.48 21.32
N ARG A 529 -12.10 -13.30 22.20
CA ARG A 529 -13.52 -13.47 21.86
C ARG A 529 -13.97 -12.49 20.78
N LEU A 530 -13.53 -11.23 20.86
CA LEU A 530 -13.85 -10.21 19.87
C LEU A 530 -13.23 -10.54 18.51
N ARG A 531 -11.98 -11.00 18.45
CA ARG A 531 -11.37 -11.44 17.19
C ARG A 531 -12.17 -12.55 16.52
N THR A 532 -12.55 -13.57 17.29
CA THR A 532 -13.40 -14.66 16.81
C THR A 532 -14.73 -14.15 16.23
N LEU A 533 -15.35 -13.16 16.89
CA LEU A 533 -16.56 -12.53 16.38
C LEU A 533 -16.27 -11.81 15.05
N LEU A 534 -15.26 -10.95 14.99
CA LEU A 534 -14.92 -10.17 13.80
C LEU A 534 -14.61 -11.07 12.60
N ASP A 535 -13.84 -12.13 12.80
CA ASP A 535 -13.48 -13.11 11.77
C ASP A 535 -14.72 -13.89 11.24
N SER A 536 -15.79 -13.97 12.04
CA SER A 536 -17.05 -14.62 11.65
C SER A 536 -18.00 -13.72 10.83
N ILE A 537 -17.77 -12.40 10.80
CA ILE A 537 -18.64 -11.46 10.11
C ILE A 537 -18.37 -11.53 8.61
N VAL A 538 -19.38 -11.96 7.85
CA VAL A 538 -19.35 -11.90 6.39
C VAL A 538 -19.61 -10.45 5.94
N ARG A 539 -18.60 -9.81 5.36
CA ARG A 539 -18.67 -8.42 4.87
C ARG A 539 -19.19 -8.37 3.43
N PRO A 540 -19.97 -7.33 3.07
CA PRO A 540 -20.37 -7.11 1.68
C PRO A 540 -19.18 -6.63 0.83
N GLU A 541 -18.94 -7.26 -0.32
CA GLU A 541 -17.90 -6.90 -1.32
C GLU A 541 -18.29 -5.70 -2.21
#